data_AF-A0A972Z2Y2-F1
#
_entry.id   AF-A0A972Z2Y2-F1
#
_cell.length_a   1.000
_cell.length_b   1.000
_cell.length_c   1.000
_cell.angle_alpha   90.00
_cell.angle_beta   90.00
_cell.angle_gamma   90.00
#
_symmetry.space_group_name_H-M   'P 1'
#
loop_
_entity.id
_entity.type
_entity.pdbx_description
1 polymer ?
#
loop_
_entity_poly.entity_id
_entity_poly.type
_entity_poly.pdbx_seq_one_letter_code
_entity_poly.pdbx_strand_id
1 'polypeptide(L)'
;MSELTTAKISKLETAAGTAIDAARPMDSLDALTVPLPVWQPRIEPWRAELSDGLGVVVLRGLPVRQWGAELSSYAYWILGHHLGTPGAQNPDGELLGHVLDYGEADRPMVPKYRTAGDIVVHCDSADVVGLLCLRTAKEGGQSRIANSVAIYDILADETPELAAELIEPFAIDRRGEEGASQRGWFDIAPRAWDGTRLRTFWHSDYMRSAERHDDVEFSLRRRAAIEAFGEIAARPDTHVDMWLEARHPAHLQSHSGPRSVAVVAQSVSATSSR
;
A
#
# COMPACT_ATOMS: atom_id res chain seq x y z
N MET A 1 -12.01 -13.05 4.77
CA MET A 1 -10.78 -13.39 5.53
C MET A 1 -10.27 -14.75 5.07
N SER A 2 -8.97 -14.86 4.80
CA SER A 2 -8.32 -16.12 4.39
C SER A 2 -7.54 -16.72 5.55
N GLU A 3 -8.06 -17.74 6.22
CA GLU A 3 -7.29 -18.45 7.24
C GLU A 3 -6.30 -19.44 6.56
N LEU A 4 -5.03 -19.34 6.92
CA LEU A 4 -3.97 -20.16 6.35
C LEU A 4 -3.87 -21.48 7.10
N THR A 5 -3.99 -22.60 6.39
CA THR A 5 -3.77 -23.93 6.97
C THR A 5 -2.29 -24.13 7.30
N THR A 6 -1.97 -24.82 8.40
CA THR A 6 -0.59 -25.17 8.80
C THR A 6 0.22 -25.78 7.68
N ALA A 7 -0.40 -26.63 6.84
CA ALA A 7 0.27 -27.25 5.70
C ALA A 7 0.77 -26.24 4.65
N LYS A 8 0.03 -25.15 4.40
CA LYS A 8 0.45 -24.08 3.47
C LYS A 8 1.61 -23.28 4.05
N ILE A 9 1.47 -22.88 5.32
CA ILE A 9 2.51 -22.15 6.06
C ILE A 9 3.83 -22.94 6.03
N SER A 10 3.79 -24.23 6.38
CA SER A 10 4.96 -25.10 6.38
C SER A 10 5.62 -25.20 5.00
N LYS A 11 4.85 -25.21 3.90
CA LYS A 11 5.41 -25.24 2.55
C LYS A 11 6.10 -23.93 2.16
N LEU A 12 5.53 -22.78 2.56
CA LEU A 12 6.18 -21.48 2.35
C LEU A 12 7.46 -21.37 3.19
N GLU A 13 7.41 -21.80 4.45
CA GLU A 13 8.56 -21.84 5.35
C GLU A 13 9.69 -22.71 4.82
N THR A 14 9.37 -23.93 4.35
CA THR A 14 10.38 -24.82 3.74
C THR A 14 11.00 -24.19 2.50
N ALA A 15 10.20 -23.53 1.65
CA ALA A 15 10.71 -22.88 0.45
C ALA A 15 11.67 -21.72 0.77
N ALA A 16 11.29 -20.86 1.73
CA ALA A 16 12.13 -19.77 2.22
C ALA A 16 13.42 -20.29 2.87
N GLY A 17 13.32 -21.26 3.79
CA GLY A 17 14.46 -21.89 4.45
C GLY A 17 15.43 -22.54 3.47
N THR A 18 14.90 -23.27 2.46
CA THR A 18 15.74 -23.88 1.41
C THR A 18 16.54 -22.84 0.63
N ALA A 19 15.94 -21.68 0.32
CA ALA A 19 16.64 -20.62 -0.39
C ALA A 19 17.77 -20.01 0.46
N ILE A 20 17.50 -19.81 1.76
CA ILE A 20 18.48 -19.30 2.73
C ILE A 20 19.64 -20.29 2.91
N ASP A 21 19.35 -21.58 3.13
CA ASP A 21 20.36 -22.63 3.31
C ASP A 21 21.26 -22.79 2.07
N ALA A 22 20.70 -22.54 0.89
CA ALA A 22 21.42 -22.54 -0.38
C ALA A 22 22.13 -21.20 -0.68
N ALA A 23 22.09 -20.22 0.23
CA ALA A 23 22.63 -18.88 0.07
C ALA A 23 22.17 -18.19 -1.25
N ARG A 24 20.93 -18.47 -1.68
CA ARG A 24 20.36 -17.85 -2.88
C ARG A 24 20.00 -16.40 -2.57
N PRO A 25 20.52 -15.41 -3.33
CA PRO A 25 20.10 -14.03 -3.19
C PRO A 25 18.58 -13.89 -3.35
N MET A 26 17.93 -13.08 -2.52
CA MET A 26 16.48 -12.92 -2.53
C MET A 26 15.96 -12.42 -3.88
N ASP A 27 16.67 -11.47 -4.50
CA ASP A 27 16.39 -10.93 -5.84
C ASP A 27 16.53 -11.94 -6.98
N SER A 28 17.14 -13.12 -6.73
CA SER A 28 17.18 -14.25 -7.66
C SER A 28 15.97 -15.19 -7.57
N LEU A 29 15.05 -14.93 -6.63
CA LEU A 29 13.86 -15.74 -6.42
C LEU A 29 12.67 -15.13 -7.14
N ASP A 30 11.89 -15.98 -7.80
CA ASP A 30 10.62 -15.63 -8.43
C ASP A 30 9.66 -16.83 -8.40
N ALA A 31 8.45 -16.64 -8.95
CA ALA A 31 7.43 -17.68 -8.99
C ALA A 31 7.80 -18.92 -9.84
N LEU A 32 8.78 -18.80 -10.74
CA LEU A 32 9.25 -19.89 -11.60
C LEU A 32 10.35 -20.70 -10.90
N THR A 33 11.28 -20.03 -10.23
CA THR A 33 12.41 -20.64 -9.53
C THR A 33 12.05 -21.17 -8.14
N VAL A 34 10.93 -20.72 -7.56
CA VAL A 34 10.38 -21.23 -6.29
C VAL A 34 8.86 -21.45 -6.43
N PRO A 35 8.42 -22.50 -7.11
CA PRO A 35 6.99 -22.73 -7.34
C PRO A 35 6.25 -23.12 -6.05
N LEU A 36 5.07 -22.53 -5.82
CA LEU A 36 4.16 -22.88 -4.71
C LEU A 36 2.80 -23.44 -5.17
N PRO A 37 2.72 -24.65 -5.74
CA PRO A 37 1.45 -25.22 -6.26
C PRO A 37 0.33 -25.28 -5.21
N VAL A 38 0.67 -25.57 -3.94
CA VAL A 38 -0.33 -25.66 -2.86
C VAL A 38 -0.96 -24.31 -2.47
N TRP A 39 -0.34 -23.20 -2.88
CA TRP A 39 -0.82 -21.85 -2.65
C TRP A 39 -1.66 -21.32 -3.82
N GLN A 40 -1.51 -21.87 -5.03
CA GLN A 40 -2.19 -21.37 -6.24
C GLN A 40 -3.72 -21.23 -6.08
N PRO A 41 -4.43 -22.21 -5.48
CA PRO A 41 -5.88 -22.09 -5.24
C PRO A 41 -6.28 -20.97 -4.26
N ARG A 42 -5.32 -20.30 -3.60
CA ARG A 42 -5.56 -19.10 -2.78
C ARG A 42 -5.12 -17.83 -3.50
N ILE A 43 -3.99 -17.89 -4.21
CA ILE A 43 -3.43 -16.76 -4.96
C ILE A 43 -4.40 -16.27 -6.04
N GLU A 44 -4.99 -17.16 -6.82
CA GLU A 44 -5.93 -16.78 -7.89
C GLU A 44 -7.14 -16.01 -7.36
N PRO A 45 -7.88 -16.50 -6.33
CA PRO A 45 -8.92 -15.72 -5.69
C PRO A 45 -8.44 -14.39 -5.10
N TRP A 46 -7.22 -14.31 -4.56
CA TRP A 46 -6.69 -13.05 -4.04
C TRP A 46 -6.43 -12.05 -5.15
N ARG A 47 -5.87 -12.48 -6.29
CA ARG A 47 -5.69 -11.62 -7.45
C ARG A 47 -7.03 -11.07 -7.93
N ALA A 48 -8.05 -11.92 -8.05
CA ALA A 48 -9.39 -11.50 -8.43
C ALA A 48 -10.03 -10.54 -7.39
N GLU A 49 -9.84 -10.79 -6.10
CA GLU A 49 -10.34 -9.90 -5.03
C GLU A 49 -9.65 -8.52 -5.07
N LEU A 50 -8.36 -8.48 -5.40
CA LEU A 50 -7.58 -7.25 -5.54
C LEU A 50 -7.95 -6.48 -6.82
N SER A 51 -8.21 -7.17 -7.94
CA SER A 51 -8.49 -6.54 -9.23
C SER A 51 -9.94 -6.16 -9.45
N ASP A 52 -10.87 -7.03 -9.05
CA ASP A 52 -12.29 -6.93 -9.42
C ASP A 52 -13.23 -7.08 -8.20
N GLY A 53 -12.68 -7.43 -7.04
CA GLY A 53 -13.42 -7.55 -5.79
C GLY A 53 -13.41 -6.24 -5.00
N LEU A 54 -13.28 -6.35 -3.68
CA LEU A 54 -13.20 -5.17 -2.84
C LEU A 54 -11.93 -4.37 -3.13
N GLY A 55 -10.82 -5.03 -3.51
CA GLY A 55 -9.50 -4.43 -3.66
C GLY A 55 -8.55 -4.75 -2.51
N VAL A 56 -8.97 -5.49 -1.47
CA VAL A 56 -8.15 -5.83 -0.29
C VAL A 56 -8.05 -7.32 -0.06
N VAL A 57 -6.89 -7.76 0.41
CA VAL A 57 -6.74 -9.08 1.03
C VAL A 57 -5.96 -8.96 2.33
N VAL A 58 -6.59 -9.34 3.44
CA VAL A 58 -5.91 -9.48 4.74
C VAL A 58 -5.55 -10.94 4.97
N LEU A 59 -4.25 -11.22 4.98
CA LEU A 59 -3.69 -12.53 5.34
C LEU A 59 -3.36 -12.55 6.84
N ARG A 60 -3.79 -13.60 7.54
CA ARG A 60 -3.51 -13.80 8.96
C ARG A 60 -2.88 -15.16 9.20
N GLY A 61 -2.05 -15.25 10.23
CA GLY A 61 -1.48 -16.52 10.71
C GLY A 61 -0.08 -16.86 10.19
N LEU A 62 0.58 -15.95 9.47
CA LEU A 62 2.01 -16.13 9.17
C LEU A 62 2.82 -16.04 10.48
N PRO A 63 3.65 -17.04 10.80
CA PRO A 63 4.36 -17.11 12.08
C PRO A 63 5.65 -16.27 12.08
N VAL A 64 5.54 -15.00 11.70
CA VAL A 64 6.67 -14.06 11.52
C VAL A 64 7.59 -13.95 12.75
N ARG A 65 7.03 -14.11 13.96
CA ARG A 65 7.82 -14.11 15.21
C ARG A 65 8.72 -15.33 15.35
N GLN A 66 8.27 -16.49 14.86
CA GLN A 66 9.06 -17.73 14.88
C GLN A 66 10.09 -17.73 13.76
N TRP A 67 9.70 -17.22 12.59
CA TRP A 67 10.57 -17.10 11.43
C TRP A 67 11.70 -16.07 11.62
N GLY A 68 11.48 -15.05 12.45
CA GLY A 68 12.40 -13.92 12.53
C GLY A 68 12.37 -13.08 11.25
N ALA A 69 13.19 -12.03 11.19
CA ALA A 69 13.15 -11.07 10.07
C ALA A 69 13.58 -11.71 8.74
N GLU A 70 14.69 -12.46 8.73
CA GLU A 70 15.26 -13.02 7.50
C GLU A 70 14.30 -13.98 6.81
N LEU A 71 13.85 -15.04 7.50
CA LEU A 71 12.94 -16.01 6.90
C LEU A 71 11.59 -15.38 6.55
N SER A 72 11.11 -14.42 7.34
CA SER A 72 9.89 -13.67 7.00
C SER A 72 10.04 -12.86 5.72
N SER A 73 11.19 -12.21 5.48
CA SER A 73 11.45 -11.47 4.25
C SER A 73 11.48 -12.40 3.04
N TYR A 74 12.18 -13.55 3.12
CA TYR A 74 12.17 -14.55 2.04
C TYR A 74 10.78 -15.11 1.77
N ALA A 75 10.04 -15.48 2.82
CA ALA A 75 8.68 -15.99 2.68
C ALA A 75 7.74 -14.96 2.04
N TYR A 76 7.84 -13.70 2.45
CA TYR A 76 7.05 -12.61 1.90
C TYR A 76 7.40 -12.31 0.45
N TRP A 77 8.70 -12.29 0.13
CA TRP A 77 9.21 -12.13 -1.23
C TRP A 77 8.66 -13.19 -2.19
N ILE A 78 8.82 -14.48 -1.83
CA ILE A 78 8.33 -15.61 -2.62
C ILE A 78 6.81 -15.48 -2.82
N LEU A 79 6.05 -15.19 -1.76
CA LEU A 79 4.60 -15.01 -1.86
C LEU A 79 4.21 -13.83 -2.77
N GLY A 80 4.94 -12.72 -2.67
CA GLY A 80 4.76 -11.53 -3.50
C GLY A 80 4.94 -11.83 -5.00
N HIS A 81 5.98 -12.59 -5.36
CA HIS A 81 6.19 -13.03 -6.75
C HIS A 81 5.06 -13.91 -7.30
N HIS A 82 4.36 -14.63 -6.43
CA HIS A 82 3.17 -15.36 -6.84
C HIS A 82 1.94 -14.46 -7.00
N LEU A 83 1.92 -13.26 -6.40
CA LEU A 83 0.87 -12.25 -6.55
C LEU A 83 1.15 -11.25 -7.68
N GLY A 84 2.39 -11.07 -8.10
CA GLY A 84 2.75 -10.13 -9.16
C GLY A 84 4.25 -10.04 -9.38
N THR A 85 4.69 -8.93 -9.96
CA THR A 85 6.10 -8.61 -10.14
C THR A 85 6.44 -7.45 -9.21
N PRO A 86 7.48 -7.55 -8.35
CA PRO A 86 7.87 -6.44 -7.50
C PRO A 86 8.41 -5.27 -8.34
N GLY A 87 8.01 -4.05 -7.97
CA GLY A 87 8.52 -2.81 -8.54
C GLY A 87 9.53 -2.13 -7.60
N ALA A 88 10.36 -1.26 -8.15
CA ALA A 88 11.26 -0.41 -7.36
C ALA A 88 10.45 0.55 -6.49
N GLN A 89 10.81 0.64 -5.20
CA GLN A 89 10.15 1.50 -4.22
C GLN A 89 10.87 2.84 -4.02
N ASN A 90 12.12 2.95 -4.47
CA ASN A 90 12.94 4.15 -4.37
C ASN A 90 13.98 4.23 -5.51
N PRO A 91 14.71 5.36 -5.64
CA PRO A 91 15.74 5.53 -6.68
C PRO A 91 16.90 4.53 -6.63
N ASP A 92 17.17 3.92 -5.46
CA ASP A 92 18.19 2.89 -5.29
C ASP A 92 17.74 1.51 -5.81
N GLY A 93 16.49 1.40 -6.28
CA GLY A 93 15.94 0.16 -6.82
C GLY A 93 15.56 -0.85 -5.74
N GLU A 94 15.35 -0.42 -4.49
CA GLU A 94 14.92 -1.31 -3.41
C GLU A 94 13.56 -1.92 -3.75
N LEU A 95 13.49 -3.24 -3.82
CA LEU A 95 12.27 -3.98 -4.16
C LEU A 95 11.47 -4.41 -2.92
N LEU A 96 12.13 -4.47 -1.76
CA LEU A 96 11.53 -4.78 -0.47
C LEU A 96 11.98 -3.76 0.58
N GLY A 97 11.20 -2.68 0.72
CA GLY A 97 11.45 -1.62 1.69
C GLY A 97 11.03 -1.95 3.12
N HIS A 98 11.71 -1.32 4.08
CA HIS A 98 11.33 -1.33 5.48
C HIS A 98 10.59 -0.04 5.87
N VAL A 99 9.37 -0.18 6.41
CA VAL A 99 8.61 0.92 7.01
C VAL A 99 8.93 0.96 8.49
N LEU A 100 9.73 1.95 8.91
CA LEU A 100 10.25 2.08 10.27
C LEU A 100 10.40 3.57 10.63
N ASP A 101 10.24 3.89 11.91
CA ASP A 101 10.68 5.19 12.41
C ASP A 101 12.22 5.21 12.53
N TYR A 102 12.89 5.84 11.56
CA TYR A 102 14.34 6.05 11.57
C TYR A 102 14.77 7.28 12.39
N GLY A 103 13.81 7.97 13.05
CA GLY A 103 14.06 9.18 13.82
C GLY A 103 14.25 10.43 12.97
N GLU A 104 13.85 10.39 11.70
CA GLU A 104 13.90 11.55 10.81
C GLU A 104 12.81 12.57 11.15
N ALA A 105 13.10 13.84 10.92
CA ALA A 105 12.15 14.91 11.18
C ALA A 105 11.00 14.86 10.17
N ASP A 106 9.77 14.93 10.66
CA ASP A 106 8.58 14.98 9.82
C ASP A 106 8.52 16.31 9.05
N ARG A 107 8.98 16.29 7.79
CA ARG A 107 9.06 17.44 6.88
C ARG A 107 8.43 17.08 5.53
N PRO A 108 7.94 18.07 4.74
CA PRO A 108 7.22 17.80 3.49
C PRO A 108 7.96 16.92 2.47
N MET A 109 9.28 17.06 2.39
CA MET A 109 10.14 16.34 1.43
C MET A 109 10.79 15.08 2.01
N VAL A 110 10.55 14.76 3.27
CA VAL A 110 11.06 13.53 3.90
C VAL A 110 10.05 12.41 3.63
N PRO A 111 10.49 11.24 3.11
CA PRO A 111 9.61 10.09 2.93
C PRO A 111 8.99 9.65 4.26
N LYS A 112 7.66 9.64 4.33
CA LYS A 112 6.96 9.46 5.61
C LYS A 112 7.14 8.09 6.23
N TYR A 113 7.38 7.06 5.41
CA TYR A 113 7.68 5.69 5.87
C TYR A 113 8.94 5.59 6.74
N ARG A 114 9.71 6.69 6.84
CA ARG A 114 10.91 6.82 7.66
C ARG A 114 10.72 7.56 8.98
N THR A 115 9.50 8.02 9.27
CA THR A 115 9.18 8.94 10.38
C THR A 115 8.07 8.40 11.27
N ALA A 116 7.93 8.97 12.47
CA ALA A 116 6.78 8.70 13.34
C ALA A 116 5.48 9.45 12.95
N GLY A 117 5.51 10.19 11.83
CA GLY A 117 4.39 11.00 11.37
C GLY A 117 3.18 10.17 10.94
N ASP A 118 2.02 10.82 10.87
CA ASP A 118 0.87 10.23 10.21
C ASP A 118 1.10 10.25 8.70
N ILE A 119 0.76 9.13 8.05
CA ILE A 119 0.77 9.06 6.59
C ILE A 119 -0.66 9.29 6.17
N VAL A 120 -0.90 10.34 5.39
CA VAL A 120 -2.23 10.60 4.83
C VAL A 120 -2.61 9.50 3.83
N VAL A 121 -3.90 9.27 3.66
CA VAL A 121 -4.42 8.30 2.68
C VAL A 121 -3.88 8.61 1.29
N HIS A 122 -3.24 7.63 0.64
CA HIS A 122 -2.66 7.77 -0.69
C HIS A 122 -2.55 6.44 -1.44
N CYS A 123 -2.50 6.53 -2.76
CA CYS A 123 -2.19 5.46 -3.68
C CYS A 123 -0.70 5.48 -3.99
N ASP A 124 -0.02 4.34 -3.82
CA ASP A 124 1.32 4.17 -4.36
C ASP A 124 1.28 4.05 -5.89
N SER A 125 2.43 4.27 -6.52
CA SER A 125 2.61 4.06 -7.96
C SER A 125 2.79 2.58 -8.32
N ALA A 126 1.85 1.74 -7.89
CA ALA A 126 1.82 0.30 -8.12
C ALA A 126 0.38 -0.21 -8.29
N ASP A 127 0.20 -1.34 -8.98
CA ASP A 127 -1.12 -1.99 -9.11
C ASP A 127 -1.60 -2.54 -7.76
N VAL A 128 -0.67 -3.05 -6.93
CA VAL A 128 -0.93 -3.63 -5.61
C VAL A 128 0.21 -3.27 -4.68
N VAL A 129 -0.14 -2.90 -3.45
CA VAL A 129 0.80 -2.69 -2.34
C VAL A 129 0.60 -3.81 -1.33
N GLY A 130 1.71 -4.36 -0.84
CA GLY A 130 1.68 -5.36 0.22
C GLY A 130 2.49 -4.88 1.42
N LEU A 131 2.00 -5.20 2.62
CA LEU A 131 2.76 -5.03 3.86
C LEU A 131 2.79 -6.32 4.67
N LEU A 132 3.95 -6.57 5.29
CA LEU A 132 4.13 -7.61 6.29
C LEU A 132 4.51 -6.97 7.62
N CYS A 133 3.67 -7.15 8.64
CA CYS A 133 3.99 -6.72 9.99
C CYS A 133 4.93 -7.71 10.67
N LEU A 134 6.20 -7.32 10.84
CA LEU A 134 7.19 -8.07 11.63
C LEU A 134 7.07 -7.79 13.13
N ARG A 135 6.60 -6.59 13.49
CA ARG A 135 6.42 -6.13 14.86
C ARG A 135 5.22 -5.19 14.93
N THR A 136 4.30 -5.47 15.85
CA THR A 136 3.19 -4.56 16.14
C THR A 136 3.72 -3.27 16.73
N ALA A 137 3.15 -2.14 16.30
CA ALA A 137 3.40 -0.84 16.90
C ALA A 137 3.09 -0.84 18.40
N LYS A 138 3.83 -0.04 19.17
CA LYS A 138 3.62 0.08 20.62
C LYS A 138 2.36 0.88 20.93
N GLU A 139 2.21 2.02 20.26
CA GLU A 139 1.09 2.95 20.34
C GLU A 139 0.98 3.64 18.98
N GLY A 140 -0.24 3.89 18.48
CA GLY A 140 -0.45 4.37 17.11
C GLY A 140 -0.10 3.34 16.03
N GLY A 141 0.00 3.75 14.77
CA GLY A 141 0.38 2.87 13.67
C GLY A 141 -0.73 1.96 13.14
N GLN A 142 -1.99 2.34 13.37
CA GLN A 142 -3.11 1.73 12.66
C GLN A 142 -2.95 1.95 11.16
N SER A 143 -3.21 0.91 10.40
CA SER A 143 -3.34 1.01 8.94
C SER A 143 -4.75 1.44 8.61
N ARG A 144 -4.88 2.54 7.87
CA ARG A 144 -6.16 2.98 7.33
C ARG A 144 -6.28 2.57 5.86
N ILE A 145 -7.49 2.18 5.52
CA ILE A 145 -7.93 1.85 4.17
C ILE A 145 -9.13 2.73 3.84
N ALA A 146 -9.08 3.47 2.73
CA ALA A 146 -10.19 4.31 2.29
C ALA A 146 -10.74 3.89 0.92
N ASN A 147 -12.03 4.11 0.70
CA ASN A 147 -12.69 3.84 -0.58
C ASN A 147 -12.70 5.10 -1.46
N SER A 148 -11.74 5.21 -2.37
CA SER A 148 -11.57 6.37 -3.26
C SER A 148 -12.80 6.64 -4.15
N VAL A 149 -13.52 5.59 -4.55
CA VAL A 149 -14.74 5.72 -5.37
C VAL A 149 -15.86 6.35 -4.54
N ALA A 150 -16.09 5.84 -3.33
CA ALA A 150 -17.09 6.39 -2.43
C ALA A 150 -16.78 7.84 -2.03
N ILE A 151 -15.50 8.16 -1.78
CA ILE A 151 -15.07 9.53 -1.48
C ILE A 151 -15.38 10.47 -2.65
N TYR A 152 -15.06 10.07 -3.88
CA TYR A 152 -15.43 10.88 -5.05
C TYR A 152 -16.94 11.01 -5.18
N ASP A 153 -17.70 9.93 -5.00
CA ASP A 153 -19.15 9.96 -5.20
C ASP A 153 -19.81 10.93 -4.18
N ILE A 154 -19.34 10.92 -2.92
CA ILE A 154 -19.74 11.93 -1.91
C ILE A 154 -19.34 13.34 -2.36
N LEU A 155 -18.11 13.53 -2.87
CA LEU A 155 -17.66 14.84 -3.37
C LEU A 155 -18.50 15.32 -4.55
N ALA A 156 -18.92 14.41 -5.44
CA ALA A 156 -19.74 14.70 -6.59
C ALA A 156 -21.17 15.07 -6.21
N ASP A 157 -21.69 14.50 -5.12
CA ASP A 157 -23.01 14.84 -4.58
C ASP A 157 -23.00 16.17 -3.81
N GLU A 158 -21.95 16.42 -3.01
CA GLU A 158 -21.85 17.61 -2.16
C GLU A 158 -21.35 18.85 -2.91
N THR A 159 -20.36 18.67 -3.79
CA THR A 159 -19.64 19.76 -4.46
C THR A 159 -19.24 19.37 -5.90
N PRO A 160 -20.22 19.22 -6.81
CA PRO A 160 -20.01 18.68 -8.16
C PRO A 160 -18.89 19.38 -8.96
N GLU A 161 -18.73 20.69 -8.78
CA GLU A 161 -17.70 21.49 -9.43
C GLU A 161 -16.27 21.15 -8.98
N LEU A 162 -16.10 20.69 -7.73
CA LEU A 162 -14.80 20.22 -7.24
C LEU A 162 -14.54 18.78 -7.66
N ALA A 163 -15.59 17.94 -7.72
CA ALA A 163 -15.47 16.59 -8.27
C ALA A 163 -15.07 16.62 -9.76
N ALA A 164 -15.59 17.59 -10.53
CA ALA A 164 -15.21 17.80 -11.92
C ALA A 164 -13.73 18.15 -12.11
N GLU A 165 -13.03 18.69 -11.10
CA GLU A 165 -11.59 18.87 -11.20
C GLU A 165 -10.88 17.51 -11.21
N LEU A 166 -11.36 16.52 -10.46
CA LEU A 166 -10.68 15.23 -10.27
C LEU A 166 -10.68 14.32 -11.51
N ILE A 167 -11.38 14.70 -12.59
CA ILE A 167 -11.28 14.03 -13.90
C ILE A 167 -10.24 14.69 -14.80
N GLU A 168 -9.80 15.91 -14.48
CA GLU A 168 -8.72 16.59 -15.19
C GLU A 168 -7.35 16.13 -14.68
N PRO A 169 -6.30 16.21 -15.50
CA PRO A 169 -4.96 15.83 -15.05
C PRO A 169 -4.41 16.77 -13.96
N PHE A 170 -3.91 16.16 -12.88
CA PHE A 170 -3.15 16.81 -11.82
C PHE A 170 -1.66 16.56 -12.04
N ALA A 171 -0.85 17.59 -11.81
CA ALA A 171 0.58 17.43 -11.71
C ALA A 171 0.93 16.69 -10.39
N ILE A 172 1.71 15.62 -10.53
CA ILE A 172 2.30 14.85 -9.44
C ILE A 172 3.80 15.10 -9.44
N ASP A 173 4.30 15.66 -8.35
CA ASP A 173 5.72 15.96 -8.18
C ASP A 173 6.54 14.66 -8.04
N ARG A 174 7.64 14.56 -8.80
CA ARG A 174 8.62 13.48 -8.68
C ARG A 174 9.64 13.71 -7.56
N ARG A 175 9.60 14.89 -6.94
CA ARG A 175 10.38 15.24 -5.75
C ARG A 175 11.90 15.08 -5.91
N GLY A 176 12.42 15.25 -7.13
CA GLY A 176 13.85 15.14 -7.43
C GLY A 176 14.28 13.73 -7.87
N GLU A 177 13.34 12.79 -8.00
CA GLU A 177 13.59 11.43 -8.48
C GLU A 177 13.38 11.29 -10.01
N GLU A 178 13.22 12.41 -10.72
CA GLU A 178 13.18 12.43 -12.18
C GLU A 178 14.52 12.04 -12.82
N GLY A 179 14.46 11.31 -13.94
CA GLY A 179 15.62 11.12 -14.81
C GLY A 179 16.03 12.43 -15.48
N ALA A 180 17.29 12.51 -15.96
CA ALA A 180 17.88 13.73 -16.53
C ALA A 180 17.09 14.40 -17.68
N SER A 181 16.20 13.68 -18.35
CA SER A 181 15.35 14.18 -19.45
C SER A 181 13.86 14.27 -19.10
N GLN A 182 13.48 13.99 -17.86
CA GLN A 182 12.11 14.01 -17.40
C GLN A 182 11.79 15.34 -16.72
N ARG A 183 10.56 15.83 -16.88
CA ARG A 183 10.04 16.91 -16.04
C ARG A 183 10.07 16.47 -14.58
N GLY A 184 10.25 17.41 -13.66
CA GLY A 184 10.17 17.16 -12.21
C GLY A 184 8.77 16.78 -11.70
N TRP A 185 7.80 16.64 -12.60
CA TRP A 185 6.43 16.23 -12.33
C TRP A 185 5.83 15.50 -13.54
N PHE A 186 4.71 14.81 -13.34
CA PHE A 186 3.94 14.17 -14.41
C PHE A 186 2.44 14.32 -14.18
N ASP A 187 1.66 14.20 -15.25
CA ASP A 187 0.21 14.35 -15.21
C ASP A 187 -0.47 13.01 -14.90
N ILE A 188 -1.44 13.04 -13.98
CA ILE A 188 -2.38 11.93 -13.76
C ILE A 188 -3.76 12.49 -13.44
N ALA A 189 -4.80 11.95 -14.06
CA ALA A 189 -6.17 12.25 -13.65
C ALA A 189 -6.49 11.45 -12.37
N PRO A 190 -6.89 12.09 -11.27
CA PRO A 190 -7.24 11.38 -10.04
C PRO A 190 -8.37 10.35 -10.20
N ARG A 191 -9.27 10.57 -11.16
CA ARG A 191 -10.32 9.63 -11.58
C ARG A 191 -10.34 9.54 -13.10
N ALA A 192 -10.15 8.35 -13.65
CA ALA A 192 -10.14 8.12 -15.09
C ALA A 192 -10.96 6.88 -15.47
N TRP A 193 -11.82 7.03 -16.48
CA TRP A 193 -12.59 5.93 -17.07
C TRP A 193 -12.14 5.70 -18.51
N ASP A 194 -11.77 4.47 -18.87
CA ASP A 194 -11.31 4.13 -20.23
C ASP A 194 -12.36 3.48 -21.13
N GLY A 195 -13.64 3.53 -20.73
CA GLY A 195 -14.72 2.82 -21.41
C GLY A 195 -15.00 1.44 -20.82
N THR A 196 -14.08 0.87 -20.04
CA THR A 196 -14.20 -0.49 -19.48
C THR A 196 -13.94 -0.55 -17.98
N ARG A 197 -12.97 0.22 -17.49
CA ARG A 197 -12.54 0.21 -16.08
C ARG A 197 -12.37 1.62 -15.56
N LEU A 198 -12.77 1.79 -14.30
CA LEU A 198 -12.51 2.99 -13.52
C LEU A 198 -11.15 2.81 -12.85
N ARG A 199 -10.29 3.81 -12.98
CA ARG A 199 -9.02 3.92 -12.26
C ARG A 199 -9.06 5.15 -11.38
N THR A 200 -8.55 5.02 -10.17
CA THR A 200 -8.39 6.13 -9.24
C THR A 200 -6.94 6.22 -8.79
N PHE A 201 -6.43 7.43 -8.67
CA PHE A 201 -5.12 7.71 -8.10
C PHE A 201 -5.22 8.92 -7.18
N TRP A 202 -4.65 8.82 -5.99
CA TRP A 202 -4.70 9.90 -5.01
C TRP A 202 -3.38 10.00 -4.27
N HIS A 203 -2.76 11.17 -4.27
CA HIS A 203 -1.58 11.41 -3.44
C HIS A 203 -1.48 12.90 -3.09
N SER A 204 -2.26 13.34 -2.09
CA SER A 204 -2.42 14.76 -1.76
C SER A 204 -1.10 15.49 -1.54
N ASP A 205 -0.14 14.84 -0.88
CA ASP A 205 1.16 15.45 -0.59
C ASP A 205 2.00 15.70 -1.85
N TYR A 206 1.90 14.83 -2.86
CA TYR A 206 2.64 14.97 -4.12
C TYR A 206 1.91 15.88 -5.09
N MET A 207 0.57 15.87 -5.06
CA MET A 207 -0.26 16.84 -5.77
C MET A 207 0.01 18.27 -5.27
N ARG A 208 0.09 18.46 -3.95
CA ARG A 208 0.39 19.78 -3.35
C ARG A 208 1.82 20.22 -3.61
N SER A 209 2.80 19.33 -3.50
CA SER A 209 4.20 19.72 -3.70
C SER A 209 4.51 20.10 -5.15
N ALA A 210 3.67 19.70 -6.11
CA ALA A 210 3.81 20.11 -7.51
C ALA A 210 3.68 21.63 -7.73
N GLU A 211 3.03 22.36 -6.81
CA GLU A 211 2.96 23.83 -6.83
C GLU A 211 4.34 24.51 -6.78
N ARG A 212 5.39 23.81 -6.33
CA ARG A 212 6.76 24.35 -6.31
C ARG A 212 7.38 24.52 -7.70
N HIS A 213 6.79 23.93 -8.74
CA HIS A 213 7.29 23.99 -10.10
C HIS A 213 6.66 25.17 -10.84
N ASP A 214 7.48 26.08 -11.36
CA ASP A 214 7.03 27.31 -12.02
C ASP A 214 6.14 27.06 -13.26
N ASP A 215 6.24 25.87 -13.86
CA ASP A 215 5.50 25.45 -15.05
C ASP A 215 4.22 24.64 -14.74
N VAL A 216 3.82 24.54 -13.47
CA VAL A 216 2.58 23.88 -13.03
C VAL A 216 1.51 24.93 -12.71
N GLU A 217 0.37 24.84 -13.40
CA GLU A 217 -0.81 25.62 -13.02
C GLU A 217 -1.52 24.99 -11.81
N PHE A 218 -1.56 25.74 -10.70
CA PHE A 218 -2.20 25.33 -9.46
C PHE A 218 -3.33 26.29 -9.09
N SER A 219 -4.53 26.02 -9.61
CA SER A 219 -5.69 26.89 -9.39
C SER A 219 -6.22 26.81 -7.95
N LEU A 220 -6.91 27.86 -7.50
CA LEU A 220 -7.60 27.85 -6.19
C LEU A 220 -8.65 26.74 -6.11
N ARG A 221 -9.30 26.42 -7.23
CA ARG A 221 -10.29 25.34 -7.30
C ARG A 221 -9.64 23.97 -7.14
N ARG A 222 -8.48 23.75 -7.74
CA ARG A 222 -7.68 22.54 -7.57
C ARG A 222 -7.26 22.34 -6.11
N ARG A 223 -6.83 23.41 -5.45
CA ARG A 223 -6.53 23.40 -4.00
C ARG A 223 -7.76 22.97 -3.18
N ALA A 224 -8.91 23.59 -3.44
CA ALA A 224 -10.16 23.29 -2.76
C ALA A 224 -10.62 21.83 -2.99
N ALA A 225 -10.42 21.28 -4.21
CA ALA A 225 -10.72 19.88 -4.50
C ALA A 225 -9.84 18.91 -3.70
N ILE A 226 -8.55 19.22 -3.53
CA ILE A 226 -7.63 18.41 -2.70
C ILE A 226 -8.05 18.44 -1.23
N GLU A 227 -8.41 19.61 -0.72
CA GLU A 227 -8.87 19.80 0.65
C GLU A 227 -10.18 19.04 0.90
N ALA A 228 -11.19 19.25 0.06
CA ALA A 228 -12.49 18.59 0.19
C ALA A 228 -12.40 17.06 0.12
N PHE A 229 -11.61 16.51 -0.81
CA PHE A 229 -11.41 15.06 -0.88
C PHE A 229 -10.74 14.52 0.39
N GLY A 230 -9.72 15.23 0.91
CA GLY A 230 -9.06 14.86 2.17
C GLY A 230 -10.01 14.89 3.37
N GLU A 231 -10.87 15.89 3.46
CA GLU A 231 -11.89 16.00 4.51
C GLU A 231 -12.90 14.86 4.45
N ILE A 232 -13.40 14.52 3.24
CA ILE A 232 -14.32 13.40 3.04
C ILE A 232 -13.62 12.06 3.37
N ALA A 233 -12.36 11.90 2.99
CA ALA A 233 -11.58 10.69 3.29
C ALA A 233 -11.32 10.50 4.79
N ALA A 234 -11.33 11.59 5.57
CA ALA A 234 -11.23 11.54 7.02
C ALA A 234 -12.56 11.19 7.72
N ARG A 235 -13.68 11.13 7.00
CA ARG A 235 -14.99 10.79 7.59
C ARG A 235 -15.06 9.29 7.96
N PRO A 236 -15.64 8.93 9.12
CA PRO A 236 -15.64 7.55 9.61
C PRO A 236 -16.34 6.51 8.71
N ASP A 237 -17.19 6.95 7.79
CA ASP A 237 -17.96 6.11 6.86
C ASP A 237 -17.23 5.85 5.53
N THR A 238 -16.09 6.49 5.27
CA THR A 238 -15.33 6.36 4.03
C THR A 238 -14.08 5.49 4.15
N HIS A 239 -13.73 5.09 5.38
CA HIS A 239 -12.54 4.29 5.66
C HIS A 239 -12.77 3.24 6.75
N VAL A 240 -11.83 2.31 6.82
CA VAL A 240 -11.71 1.35 7.90
C VAL A 240 -10.28 1.41 8.45
N ASP A 241 -10.18 1.40 9.77
CA ASP A 241 -8.90 1.33 10.47
C ASP A 241 -8.65 -0.11 10.93
N MET A 242 -7.42 -0.58 10.81
CA MET A 242 -7.02 -1.90 11.27
C MET A 242 -5.64 -1.89 11.92
N TRP A 243 -5.47 -2.80 12.88
CA TRP A 243 -4.15 -3.12 13.40
C TRP A 243 -3.51 -4.21 12.55
N LEU A 244 -2.30 -3.95 12.07
CA LEU A 244 -1.43 -5.00 11.58
C LEU A 244 -0.66 -5.57 12.77
N GLU A 245 -0.70 -6.90 12.92
CA GLU A 245 -0.16 -7.54 14.11
C GLU A 245 0.76 -8.71 13.78
N ALA A 246 1.91 -8.73 14.45
CA ALA A 246 2.79 -9.88 14.50
C ALA A 246 2.32 -10.85 15.60
N ARG A 247 1.33 -11.72 15.30
CA ARG A 247 0.82 -12.69 16.29
C ARG A 247 1.75 -13.92 16.45
N HIS A 248 1.66 -14.55 17.63
CA HIS A 248 2.38 -15.77 18.07
C HIS A 248 1.67 -17.07 17.64
N PRO A 249 2.32 -18.26 17.72
CA PRO A 249 1.68 -19.54 17.41
C PRO A 249 0.58 -19.85 18.43
N ALA A 250 -0.58 -20.25 17.93
CA ALA A 250 -1.66 -20.86 18.69
C ALA A 250 -2.22 -20.02 19.86
N HIS A 251 -3.02 -18.99 19.57
CA HIS A 251 -4.17 -18.64 20.41
C HIS A 251 -5.30 -18.05 19.56
N LEU A 252 -6.40 -18.79 19.46
CA LEU A 252 -7.68 -18.30 18.92
C LEU A 252 -8.19 -17.19 19.83
N GLN A 253 -8.45 -16.01 19.25
CA GLN A 253 -9.40 -15.07 19.83
C GLN A 253 -10.28 -14.51 18.71
N SER A 254 -11.56 -14.91 18.79
CA SER A 254 -12.67 -14.41 17.99
C SER A 254 -13.01 -12.99 18.43
N HIS A 255 -13.06 -12.05 17.49
CA HIS A 255 -13.93 -10.88 17.59
C HIS A 255 -14.65 -10.70 16.26
N SER A 256 -15.97 -10.88 16.32
CA SER A 256 -16.98 -10.71 15.28
C SER A 256 -17.25 -9.24 14.98
N GLY A 257 -17.21 -8.86 13.71
CA GLY A 257 -17.66 -7.55 13.19
C GLY A 257 -17.71 -7.56 11.65
N PRO A 258 -18.66 -6.88 11.00
CA PRO A 258 -19.07 -7.18 9.62
C PRO A 258 -18.20 -6.53 8.52
N ARG A 259 -17.95 -7.32 7.48
CA ARG A 259 -17.92 -7.05 6.01
C ARG A 259 -17.25 -5.76 5.45
N SER A 260 -16.28 -6.02 4.54
CA SER A 260 -15.69 -5.16 3.48
C SER A 260 -14.55 -4.20 3.92
N VAL A 261 -13.47 -3.91 3.16
CA VAL A 261 -13.33 -2.91 2.07
C VAL A 261 -11.87 -2.88 1.51
N ALA A 262 -11.71 -2.65 0.18
CA ALA A 262 -10.59 -2.20 -0.70
C ALA A 262 -9.15 -1.93 -0.24
N VAL A 263 -8.15 -2.02 -1.13
CA VAL A 263 -6.89 -1.26 -1.04
C VAL A 263 -6.86 -0.45 -2.31
N VAL A 264 -7.06 0.86 -2.22
CA VAL A 264 -6.11 1.85 -2.74
C VAL A 264 -6.29 3.14 -1.93
N ALA A 265 -5.87 3.12 -0.66
CA ALA A 265 -5.35 4.29 0.03
C ALA A 265 -4.76 3.79 1.36
N GLN A 266 -3.44 3.63 1.46
CA GLN A 266 -2.85 3.17 2.71
C GLN A 266 -2.27 4.33 3.50
N SER A 267 -2.62 4.41 4.76
CA SER A 267 -2.05 5.33 5.73
C SER A 267 -1.43 4.43 6.81
N VAL A 268 -0.09 4.44 6.96
CA VAL A 268 0.62 3.70 8.01
C VAL A 268 1.53 4.66 8.76
N SER A 269 1.15 5.08 9.96
CA SER A 269 2.10 5.74 10.84
C SER A 269 3.15 4.71 11.31
N ALA A 270 4.44 4.93 11.02
CA ALA A 270 5.48 4.14 11.67
C ALA A 270 5.59 4.62 13.12
N THR A 271 5.87 3.73 14.07
CA THR A 271 5.93 4.12 15.49
C THR A 271 7.28 3.79 16.06
N SER A 272 7.80 4.69 16.89
CA SER A 272 9.08 4.57 17.60
C SER A 272 9.26 3.20 18.26
N SER A 273 10.44 2.61 18.05
CA SER A 273 10.84 1.31 18.59
C SER A 273 11.34 1.38 20.06
N ARG A 274 11.03 2.44 20.80
CA ARG A 274 11.46 2.60 22.21
C ARG A 274 10.48 2.03 23.23
#